data_AF-A0A964U6L3-F1
#
_entry.id   AF-A0A964U6L3-F1
#
_cell.length_a   1.000
_cell.length_b   1.000
_cell.length_c   1.000
_cell.angle_alpha   90.00
_cell.angle_beta   90.00
_cell.angle_gamma   90.00
#
_symmetry.space_group_name_H-M   'P 1'
#
loop_
_entity.id
_entity.type
_entity.pdbx_description
1 polymer ?
#
loop_
_entity_poly.entity_id
_entity_poly.type
_entity_poly.pdbx_seq_one_letter_code
_entity_poly.pdbx_strand_id
1 'polypeptide(L)' 'MAFGKFDPDDPDAMKRMRSFFSPQQVDHQIRQAIDFCWMALPPDKQNVDEVEAQIRRIVDRALKDMREDSDHFGLGGR' A
#
# COMPACT_ATOMS: atom_id res chain seq x y z
N MET A 1 11.93 -14.70 -4.33
CA MET A 1 10.53 -14.43 -4.74
C MET A 1 10.40 -14.72 -6.22
N ALA A 2 9.55 -15.67 -6.60
CA ALA A 2 9.28 -15.96 -8.00
C ALA A 2 8.19 -14.98 -8.49
N PHE A 3 8.58 -14.00 -9.30
CA PHE A 3 7.64 -13.17 -10.04
C PHE A 3 7.05 -14.05 -11.15
N GLY A 4 5.93 -14.72 -10.87
CA GLY A 4 5.15 -15.39 -11.89
C GLY A 4 4.71 -14.37 -12.94
N LYS A 5 4.99 -14.64 -14.21
CA LYS A 5 4.61 -13.79 -15.34
C LYS A 5 3.12 -13.43 -15.22
N PHE A 6 2.83 -12.15 -15.04
CA PHE A 6 1.47 -11.64 -15.17
C PHE A 6 1.06 -11.82 -16.63
N ASP A 7 0.15 -12.76 -16.87
CA ASP A 7 -0.50 -12.93 -18.17
C ASP A 7 -1.81 -12.14 -18.13
N PRO A 8 -1.91 -11.00 -18.85
CA PRO A 8 -3.12 -10.18 -18.87
C PRO A 8 -4.32 -10.89 -19.50
N ASP A 9 -4.12 -11.98 -20.25
CA ASP A 9 -5.19 -12.75 -20.91
C ASP A 9 -5.66 -13.96 -20.08
N ASP A 10 -5.06 -14.22 -18.91
CA ASP A 10 -5.50 -15.31 -18.02
C ASP A 10 -6.78 -14.92 -17.26
N PRO A 11 -7.92 -15.61 -17.48
CA PRO A 11 -9.18 -15.30 -16.82
C PRO A 11 -9.13 -15.45 -15.29
N ASP A 12 -8.16 -16.20 -14.76
CA ASP A 12 -7.92 -16.36 -13.33
C ASP A 12 -6.86 -15.39 -12.78
N ALA A 13 -6.22 -14.54 -13.60
CA ALA A 13 -5.20 -13.59 -13.15
C ALA A 13 -5.73 -12.66 -12.04
N MET A 14 -6.92 -12.10 -12.25
CA MET A 14 -7.57 -11.21 -11.26
C MET A 14 -7.96 -11.96 -9.98
N LYS A 15 -8.37 -13.22 -10.09
CA LYS A 15 -8.70 -14.07 -8.94
C LYS A 15 -7.46 -14.43 -8.13
N ARG A 16 -6.36 -14.80 -8.82
CA ARG A 16 -5.06 -15.03 -8.19
C ARG A 16 -4.54 -13.77 -7.54
N MET A 17 -4.61 -12.61 -8.22
CA MET A 17 -4.22 -11.32 -7.66
C MET A 17 -5.01 -10.98 -6.39
N ARG A 18 -6.34 -11.14 -6.39
CA ARG A 18 -7.16 -10.96 -5.18
C ARG A 18 -6.79 -11.93 -4.06
N SER A 19 -6.43 -13.18 -4.39
CA SER A 19 -5.97 -14.15 -3.40
C SER A 19 -4.59 -13.83 -2.82
N PHE A 20 -3.70 -13.26 -3.63
CA PHE A 20 -2.37 -12.80 -3.21
C PHE A 20 -2.45 -11.54 -2.34
N PHE A 21 -3.36 -10.61 -2.67
CA PHE A 21 -3.61 -9.40 -1.90
C PHE A 21 -4.85 -9.56 -1.02
N SER A 22 -4.85 -10.59 -0.18
CA SER A 22 -5.87 -10.76 0.84
C SER A 22 -5.79 -9.63 1.89
N PRO A 23 -6.90 -9.28 2.56
CA PRO A 23 -6.87 -8.27 3.62
C PRO A 23 -5.81 -8.52 4.70
N GLN A 24 -5.56 -9.79 5.03
CA GLN A 24 -4.53 -10.18 5.99
C GLN A 24 -3.11 -9.87 5.50
N GLN A 25 -2.85 -10.08 4.21
CA GLN A 25 -1.55 -9.75 3.62
C GLN A 25 -1.32 -8.25 3.53
N VAL A 26 -2.40 -7.48 3.34
CA VAL A 26 -2.34 -6.01 3.39
C VAL A 26 -2.09 -5.52 4.83
N ASP A 27 -2.78 -6.08 5.84
CA ASP A 27 -2.52 -5.77 7.26
C ASP A 27 -1.06 -6.02 7.63
N HIS A 28 -0.52 -7.17 7.22
CA HIS A 28 0.88 -7.50 7.48
C HIS A 28 1.85 -6.48 6.85
N GLN A 29 1.61 -6.06 5.61
CA GLN A 29 2.42 -5.04 4.95
C GLN A 29 2.33 -3.67 5.63
N ILE A 30 1.14 -3.29 6.12
CA ILE A 30 0.96 -2.04 6.87
C ILE A 30 1.77 -2.08 8.16
N ARG A 31 1.74 -3.19 8.91
CA ARG A 31 2.55 -3.36 10.12
C ARG A 31 4.05 -3.27 9.84
N GLN A 32 4.53 -3.95 8.79
CA GLN A 32 5.92 -3.84 8.36
C GLN A 32 6.31 -2.40 8.02
N ALA A 33 5.43 -1.65 7.33
CA ALA A 33 5.69 -0.26 7.00
C ALA A 33 5.80 0.63 8.25
N ILE A 34 4.99 0.38 9.27
CA ILE A 34 5.07 1.05 10.58
C ILE A 34 6.41 0.76 11.24
N ASP A 35 6.85 -0.51 11.28
CA ASP A 35 8.13 -0.90 11.87
C ASP A 35 9.32 -0.24 11.14
N PHE A 36 9.29 -0.21 9.80
CA PHE A 36 10.31 0.49 9.02
C PHE A 36 10.30 1.99 9.26
N CYS A 37 9.12 2.60 9.43
CA CYS A 37 9.02 4.01 9.78
C CYS A 37 9.68 4.29 11.14
N TRP A 38 9.43 3.44 12.15
CA TRP A 38 10.08 3.53 13.46
C TRP A 38 11.60 3.45 13.36
N MET A 39 12.11 2.49 12.58
CA MET A 39 13.56 2.30 12.40
C MET A 39 14.24 3.44 11.62
N ALA A 40 13.50 4.13 10.75
CA ALA A 40 14.03 5.24 9.95
C ALA A 40 14.08 6.58 10.71
N LEU A 41 13.38 6.71 11.84
CA LEU A 41 13.36 7.94 12.61
C LEU A 41 14.71 8.19 13.32
N PRO A 42 15.13 9.47 13.44
CA PRO A 42 16.23 9.86 14.31
C PRO A 42 15.98 9.38 15.77
N PRO A 43 17.03 8.98 16.52
CA PRO A 43 16.87 8.48 17.89
C PRO A 43 16.15 9.45 18.84
N ASP A 44 16.32 10.76 18.64
CA ASP A 44 15.67 11.82 19.41
C ASP A 44 14.18 12.00 19.09
N LYS A 45 13.70 11.39 18.01
CA LYS A 45 12.31 11.47 17.52
C LYS A 45 11.63 10.11 17.44
N GLN A 46 12.30 9.05 17.89
CA GLN A 46 11.79 7.69 17.82
C GLN A 46 10.74 7.46 18.92
N ASN A 47 9.53 7.97 18.67
CA ASN A 47 8.35 7.80 19.52
C ASN A 47 7.11 7.49 18.66
N VAL A 48 6.07 6.99 19.31
CA VAL A 48 4.85 6.51 18.64
C VAL A 48 4.13 7.65 17.92
N ASP A 49 4.07 8.85 18.52
CA ASP A 49 3.36 10.00 17.96
C ASP A 49 3.99 10.45 16.63
N GLU A 50 5.33 10.44 16.55
CA GLU A 50 6.03 10.77 15.31
C GLU A 50 5.81 9.71 14.24
N VAL A 51 5.86 8.42 14.58
CA VAL A 51 5.55 7.34 13.62
C VAL A 51 4.12 7.47 13.10
N GLU A 52 3.15 7.70 13.98
CA GLU A 52 1.76 7.91 13.59
C GLU A 52 1.63 9.10 12.63
N ALA A 53 2.25 10.24 12.96
CA ALA A 53 2.23 11.43 12.12
C ALA A 53 2.81 11.18 10.73
N GLN A 54 3.93 10.46 10.62
CA GLN A 54 4.55 10.13 9.34
C GLN A 54 3.71 9.15 8.52
N ILE A 55 3.21 8.08 9.14
CA ILE A 55 2.38 7.08 8.47
C ILE A 55 1.10 7.71 7.92
N ARG A 56 0.39 8.52 8.71
CA ARG A 56 -0.80 9.24 8.25
C ARG A 56 -0.50 10.11 7.04
N ARG A 57 0.57 10.92 7.08
CA ARG A 57 0.98 11.77 5.94
C ARG A 57 1.30 10.98 4.67
N ILE A 58 1.89 9.79 4.80
CA ILE A 58 2.20 8.93 3.66
C ILE A 58 0.90 8.37 3.06
N VAL A 59 0.04 7.81 3.90
CA VAL A 59 -1.25 7.22 3.48
C VAL A 59 -2.16 8.28 2.88
N ASP A 60 -2.30 9.44 3.50
CA ASP A 60 -3.14 10.54 3.00
C ASP A 60 -2.70 10.99 1.60
N ARG A 61 -1.38 11.08 1.37
CA ARG A 61 -0.82 11.41 0.05
C ARG A 61 -1.11 10.32 -0.97
N ALA A 62 -0.85 9.05 -0.64
CA ALA A 62 -1.12 7.93 -1.55
C ALA A 62 -2.61 7.84 -1.94
N LEU A 63 -3.52 8.09 -1.00
CA LEU A 63 -4.95 8.13 -1.27
C LEU A 63 -5.35 9.34 -2.11
N LYS A 64 -4.71 10.50 -1.91
CA LYS A 64 -4.92 11.67 -2.74
C LYS A 64 -4.47 11.40 -4.18
N ASP A 65 -3.26 10.90 -4.38
CA ASP A 65 -2.70 10.57 -5.70
C ASP A 65 -3.61 9.56 -6.43
N MET A 66 -4.09 8.53 -5.72
CA MET A 66 -5.04 7.55 -6.28
C MET A 66 -6.37 8.19 -6.73
N ARG A 67 -6.89 9.18 -6.00
CA ARG A 67 -8.11 9.91 -6.41
C ARG A 67 -7.85 10.75 -7.65
N GLU A 68 -6.73 11.46 -7.67
CA GLU A 68 -6.32 12.28 -8.81
C GLU A 68 -6.13 11.39 -10.06
N ASP A 69 -5.48 10.24 -9.94
CA ASP A 69 -5.35 9.26 -11.02
C ASP A 69 -6.70 8.71 -11.46
N SER A 70 -7.59 8.40 -10.53
CA SER A 70 -8.95 7.96 -10.85
C SER A 70 -9.72 8.99 -11.68
N ASP A 71 -9.60 10.27 -11.33
CA ASP A 71 -10.24 11.38 -12.03
C ASP A 71 -9.59 11.63 -13.40
N HIS A 72 -8.25 11.54 -13.49
CA HIS A 72 -7.50 11.78 -14.72
C HIS A 72 -7.64 10.66 -15.75
N PHE A 73 -7.67 9.39 -15.32
CA PHE A 73 -7.75 8.23 -16.20
C PHE A 73 -9.17 7.66 -16.32
N GLY A 74 -10.16 8.24 -15.62
CA GLY A 74 -11.54 7.75 -15.62
C GLY A 74 -11.71 6.38 -14.95
N LEU A 75 -10.77 5.97 -14.07
CA LEU A 75 -10.75 4.66 -13.42
C LEU A 75 -11.71 4.54 -12.22
N GLY A 76 -12.73 5.38 -12.16
CA GLY A 76 -13.76 5.42 -11.11
C GLY A 76 -15.20 5.32 -11.62
N GLY A 77 -15.42 4.95 -12.89
CA GLY A 77 -16.76 4.98 -13.51
C GLY A 77 -17.20 3.66 -14.14
N ARG A 78 -17.80 2.77 -13.34
CA ARG A 78 -19.05 2.04 -13.64
C ARG A 78 -19.60 1.35 -12.41
#